data_AF-A0A2E3L150-F1
#
_entry.id   AF-A0A2E3L150-F1
#
_cell.length_a   1.000
_cell.length_b   1.000
_cell.length_c   1.000
_cell.angle_alpha   90.00
_cell.angle_beta   90.00
_cell.angle_gamma   90.00
#
_symmetry.space_group_name_H-M   'P 1'
#
loop_
_entity.id
_entity.type
_entity.pdbx_description
1 polymer ?
#
loop_
_entity_poly.entity_id
_entity_poly.type
_entity_poly.pdbx_seq_one_letter_code
_entity_poly.pdbx_strand_id
1 'polypeptide(L)'
;MDRAINQKALLKPRRAIPMAAAGVLFVVGSFGALNEAWGYGLLLVATVALLLGIGTFAIFLLSRQFDSASLSSTYKGLLVFGGWFYILGVSALSGYFVFETLHGRMELRWVLFGPVVLACVIVLDVGLYRLLIKKNLPTLQRFGQLISRSDSDPGRMRQVLVDDVILHRSLFDVSAFRWFKHTLIFWGFSIMFAVEIVAVFVREGLPAFGADDIWEDLSHPLRMAFDFAYDFTGLMVLIGCVLALLWRLKVQGTAEQKFSDTPTAAFLFFVVVSGFLLEGARIAAEDGVTANAASFVGVLFAGLFEIGSDTYDRIHTPLWYIHVFGSCAFIAYVPVKRLVHSCATPMGRLMNSQTGLLAKKKEAVLRGMLISKVPD
;
A
#
# COMPACT_ATOMS: atom_id res chain seq x y z
N MET A 1 -7.78 -31.83 19.12
CA MET A 1 -6.34 -32.15 19.16
C MET A 1 -6.07 -32.84 17.84
N ASP A 2 -5.45 -32.23 16.84
CA ASP A 2 -4.06 -31.80 16.85
C ASP A 2 -3.83 -30.42 16.21
N ARG A 3 -3.36 -29.48 17.03
CA ARG A 3 -2.65 -28.28 16.59
C ARG A 3 -1.15 -28.61 16.51
N ALA A 4 -0.78 -29.55 15.65
CA ALA A 4 0.58 -29.59 15.15
C ALA A 4 0.60 -28.67 13.92
N ILE A 5 0.93 -27.40 14.12
CA ILE A 5 1.37 -26.53 13.03
C ILE A 5 2.52 -27.30 12.37
N ASN A 6 2.28 -27.75 11.14
CA ASN A 6 3.19 -28.60 10.40
C ASN A 6 4.52 -27.86 10.17
N GLN A 7 5.47 -27.99 11.11
CA GLN A 7 6.82 -27.43 11.02
C GLN A 7 7.54 -27.90 9.73
N LYS A 8 7.16 -29.05 9.15
CA LYS A 8 7.69 -29.49 7.84
C LYS A 8 7.28 -28.58 6.68
N ALA A 9 6.26 -27.74 6.82
CA ALA A 9 5.89 -26.76 5.79
C ALA A 9 6.84 -25.54 5.74
N LEU A 10 7.51 -25.22 6.85
CA LEU A 10 8.57 -24.20 6.91
C LEU A 10 9.89 -24.72 6.30
N LEU A 11 10.14 -26.02 6.38
CA LEU A 11 11.35 -26.69 5.89
C LEU A 11 11.18 -27.33 4.50
N LYS A 12 10.45 -26.69 3.58
CA LYS A 12 10.58 -27.08 2.16
C LYS A 12 11.93 -26.57 1.65
N PRO A 13 12.77 -27.39 0.99
CA PRO A 13 14.12 -26.99 0.54
C PRO A 13 14.11 -25.73 -0.34
N ARG A 14 13.00 -25.47 -1.04
CA ARG A 14 12.77 -24.25 -1.84
C ARG A 14 12.71 -22.94 -1.06
N ARG A 15 12.46 -22.94 0.26
CA ARG A 15 12.40 -21.72 1.09
C ARG A 15 13.65 -21.51 1.95
N ALA A 16 14.37 -22.58 2.26
CA ALA A 16 15.55 -22.52 3.13
C ALA A 16 16.67 -21.67 2.52
N ILE A 17 16.92 -21.81 1.21
CA ILE A 17 17.97 -21.08 0.49
C ILE A 17 17.77 -19.55 0.56
N PRO A 18 16.64 -18.98 0.12
CA PRO A 18 16.46 -17.53 0.17
C PRO A 18 16.39 -16.98 1.60
N MET A 19 15.90 -17.76 2.58
CA MET A 19 15.98 -17.37 3.99
C MET A 19 17.41 -17.33 4.51
N ALA A 20 18.25 -18.31 4.15
CA ALA A 20 19.66 -18.31 4.51
C ALA A 20 20.38 -17.12 3.86
N ALA A 21 20.10 -16.83 2.58
CA ALA A 21 20.64 -15.66 1.90
C ALA A 21 20.25 -14.34 2.58
N ALA A 22 18.99 -14.20 3.01
CA ALA A 22 18.55 -13.04 3.79
C ALA A 22 19.32 -12.89 5.11
N GLY A 23 19.52 -13.99 5.84
CA GLY A 23 20.32 -14.00 7.06
C GLY A 23 21.79 -13.63 6.82
N VAL A 24 22.39 -14.13 5.73
CA VAL A 24 23.75 -13.79 5.33
C VAL A 24 23.86 -12.30 4.98
N LEU A 25 22.94 -11.76 4.18
CA LEU A 25 22.93 -10.33 3.83
C LEU A 25 22.81 -9.44 5.07
N PHE A 26 21.94 -9.81 6.01
CA PHE A 26 21.83 -9.08 7.27
C PHE A 26 23.15 -9.09 8.05
N VAL A 27 23.73 -10.28 8.27
CA VAL A 27 25.00 -10.43 9.02
C VAL A 27 26.13 -9.66 8.34
N VAL A 28 26.34 -9.87 7.04
CA VAL A 28 27.40 -9.21 6.26
C VAL A 28 27.21 -7.68 6.27
N GLY A 29 25.96 -7.20 6.15
CA GLY A 29 25.64 -5.78 6.28
C GLY A 29 25.98 -5.22 7.66
N SER A 30 25.66 -5.96 8.74
CA SER A 30 25.98 -5.55 10.12
C SER A 30 27.47 -5.50 10.45
N PHE A 31 28.32 -6.09 9.61
CA PHE A 31 29.79 -5.99 9.69
C PHE A 31 30.37 -4.96 8.72
N GLY A 32 29.54 -4.14 8.06
CA GLY A 32 29.99 -3.02 7.20
C GLY A 32 30.48 -3.45 5.82
N ALA A 33 30.21 -4.70 5.40
CA ALA A 33 30.62 -5.20 4.08
C ALA A 33 29.60 -4.88 2.97
N LEU A 34 28.43 -4.35 3.31
CA LEU A 34 27.44 -3.83 2.35
C LEU A 34 27.27 -2.33 2.56
N ASN A 35 27.12 -1.60 1.46
CA ASN A 35 26.56 -0.25 1.46
C ASN A 35 25.03 -0.29 1.20
N GLU A 36 24.38 0.85 1.35
CA GLU A 36 22.94 1.04 1.09
C GLU A 36 22.51 0.69 -0.35
N ALA A 37 23.41 0.85 -1.34
CA ALA A 37 23.14 0.55 -2.75
C ALA A 37 22.71 -0.91 -2.97
N TRP A 38 23.29 -1.86 -2.22
CA TRP A 38 22.86 -3.27 -2.26
C TRP A 38 21.39 -3.43 -1.87
N GLY A 39 20.99 -2.73 -0.81
CA GLY A 39 19.63 -2.72 -0.32
C GLY A 39 18.65 -2.15 -1.33
N TYR A 40 18.91 -0.94 -1.81
CA TYR A 40 18.06 -0.28 -2.82
C TYR A 40 18.03 -1.03 -4.15
N GLY A 41 19.15 -1.61 -4.59
CA GLY A 41 19.20 -2.44 -5.80
C GLY A 41 18.30 -3.67 -5.72
N LEU A 42 18.35 -4.38 -4.59
CA LEU A 42 17.48 -5.54 -4.34
C LEU A 42 16.00 -5.14 -4.28
N LEU A 43 15.68 -4.00 -3.65
CA LEU A 43 14.32 -3.45 -3.61
C LEU A 43 13.83 -2.98 -4.98
N LEU A 44 14.71 -2.47 -5.84
CA LEU A 44 14.36 -2.09 -7.21
C LEU A 44 14.00 -3.32 -8.03
N VAL A 45 14.83 -4.38 -7.96
CA VAL A 45 14.54 -5.67 -8.61
C VAL A 45 13.22 -6.25 -8.09
N ALA A 46 12.99 -6.18 -6.77
CA ALA A 46 11.74 -6.61 -6.16
C ALA A 46 10.54 -5.85 -6.73
N THR A 47 10.62 -4.51 -6.75
CA THR A 47 9.56 -3.62 -7.25
C THR A 47 9.24 -3.91 -8.71
N VAL A 48 10.25 -3.98 -9.58
CA VAL A 48 10.07 -4.28 -11.00
C VAL A 48 9.44 -5.67 -11.19
N ALA A 49 9.95 -6.70 -10.50
CA ALA A 49 9.41 -8.06 -10.60
C ALA A 49 7.95 -8.14 -10.11
N LEU A 50 7.62 -7.46 -9.01
CA LEU A 50 6.26 -7.40 -8.47
C LEU A 50 5.32 -6.67 -9.44
N LEU A 51 5.71 -5.52 -9.99
CA LEU A 51 4.92 -4.77 -10.97
C LEU A 51 4.68 -5.59 -12.25
N LEU A 52 5.72 -6.24 -12.78
CA LEU A 52 5.57 -7.14 -13.94
C LEU A 52 4.69 -8.35 -13.60
N GLY A 53 4.80 -8.90 -12.39
CA GLY A 53 3.95 -9.97 -11.89
C GLY A 53 2.48 -9.55 -11.80
N ILE A 54 2.20 -8.36 -11.27
CA ILE A 54 0.85 -7.78 -11.21
C ILE A 54 0.32 -7.50 -12.62
N GLY A 55 1.13 -6.93 -13.50
CA GLY A 55 0.75 -6.63 -14.88
C GLY A 55 0.43 -7.90 -15.68
N THR A 56 1.26 -8.94 -15.58
CA THR A 56 1.00 -10.24 -16.21
C THR A 56 -0.21 -10.95 -15.63
N PHE A 57 -0.45 -10.83 -14.31
CA PHE A 57 -1.68 -11.29 -13.67
C PHE A 57 -2.91 -10.53 -14.16
N ALA A 58 -2.82 -9.21 -14.34
CA ALA A 58 -3.91 -8.41 -14.92
C ALA A 58 -4.20 -8.84 -16.36
N ILE A 59 -3.19 -9.07 -17.19
CA ILE A 59 -3.37 -9.62 -18.55
C ILE A 59 -4.03 -11.00 -18.51
N PHE A 60 -3.63 -11.87 -17.57
CA PHE A 60 -4.23 -13.18 -17.37
C PHE A 60 -5.74 -13.10 -17.07
N LEU A 61 -6.16 -12.11 -16.27
CA LEU A 61 -7.56 -11.88 -15.93
C LEU A 61 -8.36 -11.19 -17.05
N LEU A 62 -7.75 -10.20 -17.71
CA LEU A 62 -8.45 -9.25 -18.59
C LEU A 62 -8.33 -9.57 -20.09
N SER A 63 -7.60 -10.63 -20.46
CA SER A 63 -7.41 -11.04 -21.86
C SER A 63 -7.40 -12.55 -22.05
N ARG A 64 -7.86 -12.99 -23.23
CA ARG A 64 -7.78 -14.39 -23.72
C ARG A 64 -6.72 -14.62 -24.80
N GLN A 65 -6.03 -13.57 -25.24
CA GLN A 65 -5.14 -13.66 -26.41
C GLN A 65 -3.90 -14.53 -26.17
N PHE A 66 -3.52 -14.73 -24.91
CA PHE A 66 -2.29 -15.43 -24.54
C PHE A 66 -2.56 -16.79 -23.89
N ASP A 67 -1.57 -17.68 -23.98
CA ASP A 67 -1.62 -19.00 -23.35
C ASP A 67 -1.78 -18.93 -21.82
N SER A 68 -2.68 -19.76 -21.29
CA SER A 68 -3.03 -19.78 -19.86
C SER A 68 -1.90 -20.31 -19.00
N ALA A 69 -1.22 -21.37 -19.46
CA ALA A 69 -0.21 -22.05 -18.67
C ALA A 69 1.04 -21.17 -18.55
N SER A 70 1.48 -20.58 -19.66
CA SER A 70 2.58 -19.63 -19.73
C SER A 70 2.33 -18.42 -18.83
N LEU A 71 1.22 -17.69 -19.03
CA LEU A 71 0.90 -16.53 -18.18
C LEU A 71 0.81 -16.91 -16.71
N SER A 72 0.19 -18.05 -16.39
CA SER A 72 0.06 -18.48 -15.00
C SER A 72 1.40 -18.82 -14.35
N SER A 73 2.29 -19.49 -15.07
CA SER A 73 3.65 -19.77 -14.60
C SER A 73 4.42 -18.47 -14.41
N THR A 74 4.34 -17.55 -15.37
CA THR A 74 5.06 -16.28 -15.38
C THR A 74 4.67 -15.38 -14.22
N TYR A 75 3.37 -15.06 -14.04
CA TYR A 75 2.98 -14.16 -12.95
C TYR A 75 3.28 -14.75 -11.58
N LYS A 76 3.11 -16.08 -11.39
CA LYS A 76 3.45 -16.76 -10.13
C LYS A 76 4.95 -16.70 -9.87
N GLY A 77 5.76 -16.96 -10.89
CA GLY A 77 7.21 -16.89 -10.82
C GLY A 77 7.69 -15.49 -10.44
N LEU A 78 7.21 -14.47 -11.15
CA LEU A 78 7.55 -13.07 -10.92
C LEU A 78 7.15 -12.59 -9.52
N LEU A 79 5.93 -12.90 -9.06
CA LEU A 79 5.47 -12.50 -7.72
C LEU A 79 6.28 -13.19 -6.61
N VAL A 80 6.61 -14.48 -6.76
CA VAL A 80 7.45 -15.20 -5.79
C VAL A 80 8.89 -14.68 -5.81
N PHE A 81 9.44 -14.43 -6.99
CA PHE A 81 10.78 -13.89 -7.16
C PHE A 81 10.89 -12.49 -6.54
N GLY A 82 9.97 -11.59 -6.90
CA GLY A 82 9.90 -10.24 -6.33
C GLY A 82 9.69 -10.23 -4.82
N GLY A 83 8.82 -11.11 -4.29
CA GLY A 83 8.63 -11.26 -2.86
C GLY A 83 9.89 -11.72 -2.10
N TRP A 84 10.72 -12.58 -2.71
CA TRP A 84 12.01 -12.94 -2.10
C TRP A 84 13.03 -11.80 -2.19
N PHE A 85 13.13 -11.12 -3.33
CA PHE A 85 14.05 -9.96 -3.46
C PHE A 85 13.68 -8.82 -2.51
N TYR A 86 12.38 -8.64 -2.24
CA TYR A 86 11.91 -7.71 -1.22
C TYR A 86 12.49 -8.08 0.16
N ILE A 87 12.39 -9.34 0.58
CA ILE A 87 12.94 -9.82 1.85
C ILE A 87 14.47 -9.66 1.89
N LEU A 88 15.16 -9.97 0.79
CA LEU A 88 16.62 -9.80 0.68
C LEU A 88 17.03 -8.32 0.80
N GLY A 89 16.33 -7.42 0.12
CA GLY A 89 16.59 -5.98 0.17
C GLY A 89 16.36 -5.39 1.56
N VAL A 90 15.24 -5.74 2.21
CA VAL A 90 14.97 -5.34 3.60
C VAL A 90 16.05 -5.88 4.55
N SER A 91 16.51 -7.11 4.35
CA SER A 91 17.55 -7.71 5.20
C SER A 91 18.91 -7.03 5.02
N ALA A 92 19.29 -6.71 3.78
CA ALA A 92 20.52 -5.97 3.48
C ALA A 92 20.51 -4.56 4.07
N LEU A 93 19.42 -3.79 3.87
CA LEU A 93 19.28 -2.45 4.46
C LEU A 93 19.28 -2.52 5.99
N SER A 94 18.59 -3.49 6.58
CA SER A 94 18.57 -3.65 8.04
C SER A 94 19.97 -3.94 8.58
N GLY A 95 20.76 -4.77 7.89
CA GLY A 95 22.16 -5.04 8.25
C GLY A 95 23.01 -3.77 8.20
N TYR A 96 22.93 -3.03 7.08
CA TYR A 96 23.63 -1.77 6.88
C TYR A 96 23.29 -0.72 7.96
N PHE A 97 22.01 -0.45 8.20
CA PHE A 97 21.61 0.55 9.20
C PHE A 97 21.94 0.13 10.63
N VAL A 98 21.98 -1.18 10.94
CA VAL A 98 22.53 -1.66 12.23
C VAL A 98 24.01 -1.30 12.35
N PHE A 99 24.81 -1.51 11.31
CA PHE A 99 26.23 -1.14 11.32
C PHE A 99 26.42 0.37 11.52
N GLU A 100 25.70 1.19 10.75
CA GLU A 100 25.75 2.66 10.85
C GLU A 100 25.31 3.16 12.24
N THR A 101 24.28 2.54 12.82
CA THR A 101 23.81 2.83 14.18
C THR A 101 24.88 2.52 15.22
N LEU A 102 25.52 1.34 15.14
CA LEU A 102 26.55 0.92 16.09
C LEU A 102 27.81 1.82 16.05
N HIS A 103 28.06 2.48 14.92
CA HIS A 103 29.17 3.42 14.75
C HIS A 103 28.79 4.88 15.08
N GLY A 104 27.56 5.13 15.56
CA GLY A 104 27.11 6.46 15.96
C GLY A 104 26.91 7.43 14.79
N ARG A 105 26.72 6.92 13.57
CA ARG A 105 26.53 7.73 12.34
C ARG A 105 25.07 8.06 12.05
N MET A 106 24.14 7.51 12.82
CA MET A 106 22.70 7.73 12.67
C MET A 106 22.13 8.58 13.79
N GLU A 107 21.30 9.55 13.42
CA GLU A 107 20.53 10.34 14.38
C GLU A 107 19.47 9.48 15.08
N LEU A 108 19.15 9.83 16.33
CA LEU A 108 18.19 9.09 17.16
C LEU A 108 16.84 8.86 16.47
N ARG A 109 16.36 9.85 15.70
CA ARG A 109 15.07 9.77 15.00
C ARG A 109 15.00 8.60 14.02
N TRP A 110 16.10 8.35 13.29
CA TRP A 110 16.21 7.25 12.34
C TRP A 110 16.43 5.90 13.02
N VAL A 111 17.21 5.89 14.12
CA VAL A 111 17.41 4.70 14.97
C VAL A 111 16.08 4.17 15.52
N LEU A 112 15.18 5.07 15.92
CA LEU A 112 13.85 4.69 16.40
C LEU A 112 12.88 4.33 15.26
N PHE A 113 12.92 5.07 14.15
CA PHE A 113 12.04 4.84 13.00
C PHE A 113 12.22 3.44 12.39
N GLY A 114 13.47 3.02 12.13
CA GLY A 114 13.78 1.78 11.41
C GLY A 114 13.10 0.52 11.99
N PRO A 115 13.31 0.20 13.28
CA PRO A 115 12.65 -0.96 13.92
C PRO A 115 11.12 -0.84 13.95
N VAL A 116 10.58 0.37 14.14
CA VAL A 116 9.13 0.60 14.20
C VAL A 116 8.49 0.38 12.83
N VAL A 117 9.02 0.98 11.77
CA VAL A 117 8.47 0.81 10.42
C VAL A 117 8.57 -0.65 9.98
N LEU A 118 9.68 -1.35 10.28
CA LEU A 118 9.83 -2.77 9.98
C LEU A 118 8.77 -3.61 10.71
N ALA A 119 8.54 -3.37 12.00
CA ALA A 119 7.51 -4.07 12.76
C ALA A 119 6.10 -3.81 12.19
N CYS A 120 5.79 -2.56 11.83
CA CYS A 120 4.51 -2.17 11.23
C CYS A 120 4.27 -2.82 9.86
N VAL A 121 5.31 -2.90 9.03
CA VAL A 121 5.26 -3.58 7.72
C VAL A 121 5.06 -5.09 7.89
N ILE A 122 5.74 -5.73 8.84
CA ILE A 122 5.50 -7.15 9.17
C ILE A 122 4.04 -7.36 9.61
N VAL A 123 3.50 -6.47 10.44
CA VAL A 123 2.10 -6.51 10.87
C VAL A 123 1.15 -6.38 9.68
N LEU A 124 1.41 -5.44 8.76
CA LEU A 124 0.68 -5.27 7.52
C LEU A 124 0.68 -6.57 6.71
N ASP A 125 1.85 -7.11 6.38
CA ASP A 125 2.01 -8.28 5.51
C ASP A 125 1.35 -9.53 6.10
N VAL A 126 1.64 -9.82 7.37
CA VAL A 126 1.05 -10.96 8.08
C VAL A 126 -0.46 -10.76 8.24
N GLY A 127 -0.91 -9.54 8.50
CA GLY A 127 -2.32 -9.18 8.62
C GLY A 127 -3.08 -9.41 7.32
N LEU A 128 -2.58 -8.86 6.20
CA LEU A 128 -3.14 -9.06 4.87
C LEU A 128 -3.13 -10.53 4.47
N TYR A 129 -2.03 -11.26 4.69
CA TYR A 129 -1.98 -12.70 4.42
C TYR A 129 -3.03 -13.47 5.21
N ARG A 130 -3.19 -13.19 6.50
CA ARG A 130 -4.19 -13.86 7.34
C ARG A 130 -5.61 -13.57 6.85
N LEU A 131 -5.90 -12.34 6.46
CA LEU A 131 -7.26 -11.90 6.09
C LEU A 131 -7.64 -12.30 4.67
N LEU A 132 -6.75 -12.04 3.70
CA LEU A 132 -7.02 -12.29 2.29
C LEU A 132 -6.83 -13.76 1.93
N ILE A 133 -5.80 -14.42 2.46
CA ILE A 133 -5.48 -15.81 2.10
C ILE A 133 -6.00 -16.79 3.14
N LYS A 134 -5.52 -16.74 4.38
CA LYS A 134 -5.80 -17.80 5.37
C LYS A 134 -7.29 -17.93 5.70
N LYS A 135 -8.00 -16.82 5.92
CA LYS A 135 -9.45 -16.84 6.21
C LYS A 135 -10.30 -17.26 5.02
N ASN A 136 -9.87 -16.92 3.80
CA ASN A 136 -10.60 -17.32 2.59
C ASN A 136 -10.14 -18.69 2.06
N LEU A 137 -9.09 -19.30 2.62
CA LEU A 137 -8.56 -20.58 2.15
C LEU A 137 -9.62 -21.69 2.10
N PRO A 138 -10.52 -21.87 3.10
CA PRO A 138 -11.59 -22.87 3.00
C PRO A 138 -12.53 -22.58 1.83
N THR A 139 -12.87 -21.31 1.61
CA THR A 139 -13.66 -20.87 0.45
C THR A 139 -12.91 -21.14 -0.85
N LEU A 140 -11.64 -20.78 -0.94
CA LEU A 140 -10.80 -21.01 -2.13
C LEU A 140 -10.53 -22.50 -2.39
N GLN A 141 -10.48 -23.34 -1.37
CA GLN A 141 -10.35 -24.79 -1.55
C GLN A 141 -11.66 -25.41 -1.99
N ARG A 142 -12.78 -24.99 -1.39
CA ARG A 142 -14.12 -25.46 -1.73
C ARG A 142 -14.57 -24.98 -3.11
N PHE A 143 -14.15 -23.79 -3.50
CA PHE A 143 -14.69 -23.05 -4.63
C PHE A 143 -13.61 -22.52 -5.60
N GLY A 144 -12.34 -22.87 -5.45
CA GLY A 144 -11.24 -22.38 -6.29
C GLY A 144 -11.33 -22.79 -7.76
N GLN A 145 -12.12 -23.83 -8.05
CA GLN A 145 -12.49 -24.23 -9.40
C GLN A 145 -13.74 -23.50 -9.92
N LEU A 146 -14.35 -22.58 -9.15
CA LEU A 146 -15.59 -21.92 -9.56
C LEU A 146 -15.39 -20.87 -10.65
N ILE A 147 -14.20 -20.29 -10.80
CA ILE A 147 -13.91 -19.34 -11.89
C ILE A 147 -12.66 -19.86 -12.57
N SER A 148 -12.85 -20.66 -13.62
CA SER A 148 -11.76 -21.02 -14.51
C SER A 148 -11.49 -19.83 -15.43
N ARG A 149 -10.24 -19.67 -15.87
CA ARG A 149 -9.95 -18.70 -16.93
C ARG A 149 -10.76 -19.03 -18.17
N SER A 150 -11.09 -20.29 -18.47
CA SER A 150 -11.84 -20.69 -19.68
C SER A 150 -13.28 -20.18 -19.70
N ASP A 151 -13.90 -19.99 -18.54
CA ASP A 151 -15.32 -19.64 -18.44
C ASP A 151 -15.56 -18.16 -18.10
N SER A 152 -14.49 -17.38 -17.93
CA SER A 152 -14.60 -15.96 -17.61
C SER A 152 -14.89 -15.08 -18.83
N ASP A 153 -15.57 -13.96 -18.63
CA ASP A 153 -15.77 -12.88 -19.59
C ASP A 153 -14.82 -11.70 -19.26
N PRO A 154 -13.64 -11.63 -19.91
CA PRO A 154 -12.71 -10.52 -19.73
C PRO A 154 -13.22 -9.18 -20.28
N GLY A 155 -14.14 -9.19 -21.24
CA GLY A 155 -14.77 -7.95 -21.73
C GLY A 155 -15.54 -7.28 -20.59
N ARG A 156 -16.37 -8.06 -19.90
CA ARG A 156 -17.11 -7.60 -18.73
C ARG A 156 -16.21 -7.25 -17.55
N MET A 157 -15.12 -8.00 -17.31
CA MET A 157 -14.14 -7.64 -16.27
C MET A 157 -13.49 -6.28 -16.54
N ARG A 158 -13.09 -5.98 -17.78
CA ARG A 158 -12.49 -4.68 -18.14
C ARG A 158 -13.47 -3.53 -17.92
N GLN A 159 -14.74 -3.71 -18.31
CA GLN A 159 -15.78 -2.71 -18.05
C GLN A 159 -15.94 -2.46 -16.55
N VAL A 160 -16.07 -3.52 -15.74
CA VAL A 160 -16.20 -3.37 -14.27
C VAL A 160 -14.93 -2.80 -13.63
N LEU A 161 -13.74 -3.11 -14.14
CA LEU A 161 -12.50 -2.49 -13.68
C LEU A 161 -12.57 -0.97 -13.89
N VAL A 162 -12.95 -0.51 -15.08
CA VAL A 162 -13.05 0.92 -15.36
C VAL A 162 -14.20 1.56 -14.58
N ASP A 163 -15.42 1.04 -14.73
CA ASP A 163 -16.62 1.65 -14.17
C ASP A 163 -16.62 1.60 -12.64
N ASP A 164 -16.35 0.44 -12.03
CA ASP A 164 -16.57 0.22 -10.60
C ASP A 164 -15.30 0.30 -9.75
N VAL A 165 -14.11 0.05 -10.31
CA VAL A 165 -12.84 0.12 -9.55
C VAL A 165 -12.14 1.46 -9.75
N ILE A 166 -12.07 1.97 -10.99
CA ILE A 166 -11.37 3.23 -11.27
C ILE A 166 -12.31 4.43 -11.06
N LEU A 167 -13.49 4.39 -11.67
CA LEU A 167 -14.44 5.50 -11.66
C LEU A 167 -15.43 5.45 -10.50
N HIS A 168 -15.54 4.33 -9.78
CA HIS A 168 -16.50 4.12 -8.70
C HIS A 168 -17.96 4.44 -9.08
N ARG A 169 -18.37 4.17 -10.31
CA ARG A 169 -19.69 4.51 -10.88
C ARG A 169 -20.86 4.00 -10.05
N SER A 170 -20.81 2.75 -9.59
CA SER A 170 -21.88 2.23 -8.71
C SER A 170 -22.02 2.98 -7.38
N LEU A 171 -20.97 3.67 -6.91
CA LEU A 171 -21.06 4.55 -5.74
C LEU A 171 -21.69 5.90 -6.11
N PHE A 172 -21.38 6.41 -7.31
CA PHE A 172 -21.97 7.63 -7.86
C PHE A 172 -23.49 7.50 -8.03
N ASP A 173 -23.95 6.36 -8.59
CA ASP A 173 -25.36 6.06 -8.79
C ASP A 173 -26.16 6.02 -7.48
N VAL A 174 -25.50 5.72 -6.35
CA VAL A 174 -26.13 5.77 -5.01
C VAL A 174 -26.12 7.18 -4.44
N SER A 175 -25.00 7.90 -4.55
CA SER A 175 -24.89 9.28 -4.08
C SER A 175 -23.62 9.94 -4.61
N ALA A 176 -23.78 11.03 -5.36
CA ALA A 176 -22.66 11.85 -5.84
C ALA A 176 -21.76 12.35 -4.70
N PHE A 177 -22.32 12.72 -3.55
CA PHE A 177 -21.54 13.14 -2.39
C PHE A 177 -20.71 11.99 -1.80
N ARG A 178 -21.28 10.78 -1.72
CA ARG A 178 -20.53 9.60 -1.24
C ARG A 178 -19.41 9.21 -2.19
N TRP A 179 -19.67 9.32 -3.48
CA TRP A 179 -18.68 9.12 -4.52
C TRP A 179 -17.54 10.13 -4.38
N PHE A 180 -17.86 11.43 -4.35
CA PHE A 180 -16.85 12.49 -4.34
C PHE A 180 -15.88 12.36 -3.15
N LYS A 181 -16.40 12.23 -1.92
CA LYS A 181 -15.55 12.06 -0.73
C LYS A 181 -14.70 10.79 -0.77
N HIS A 182 -15.22 9.68 -1.30
CA HIS A 182 -14.49 8.42 -1.39
C HIS A 182 -13.41 8.47 -2.46
N THR A 183 -13.74 9.00 -3.64
CA THR A 183 -12.82 9.18 -4.78
C THR A 183 -11.66 10.09 -4.40
N LEU A 184 -11.90 11.17 -3.64
CA LEU A 184 -10.84 12.02 -3.10
C LEU A 184 -9.88 11.25 -2.19
N ILE A 185 -10.38 10.51 -1.20
CA ILE A 185 -9.54 9.72 -0.29
C ILE A 185 -8.79 8.63 -1.06
N PHE A 186 -9.50 7.86 -1.89
CA PHE A 186 -8.94 6.71 -2.59
C PHE A 186 -7.84 7.12 -3.56
N TRP A 187 -8.11 8.08 -4.45
CA TRP A 187 -7.13 8.50 -5.45
C TRP A 187 -6.05 9.38 -4.84
N GLY A 188 -6.38 10.26 -3.88
CA GLY A 188 -5.38 11.01 -3.12
C GLY A 188 -4.38 10.07 -2.46
N PHE A 189 -4.85 9.07 -1.70
CA PHE A 189 -3.96 8.12 -1.04
C PHE A 189 -3.21 7.22 -2.04
N SER A 190 -3.88 6.71 -3.08
CA SER A 190 -3.25 5.77 -4.03
C SER A 190 -2.17 6.45 -4.88
N ILE A 191 -2.42 7.68 -5.33
CA ILE A 191 -1.43 8.46 -6.09
C ILE A 191 -0.30 8.87 -5.16
N MET A 192 -0.58 9.37 -3.95
CA MET A 192 0.46 9.71 -2.97
C MET A 192 1.38 8.51 -2.67
N PHE A 193 0.80 7.32 -2.47
CA PHE A 193 1.56 6.09 -2.26
C PHE A 193 2.44 5.73 -3.47
N ALA A 194 1.92 5.87 -4.69
CA ALA A 194 2.69 5.63 -5.92
C ALA A 194 3.83 6.65 -6.10
N VAL A 195 3.55 7.92 -5.81
CA VAL A 195 4.54 9.02 -5.81
C VAL A 195 5.63 8.72 -4.79
N GLU A 196 5.29 8.30 -3.57
CA GLU A 196 6.27 7.95 -2.53
C GLU A 196 7.17 6.79 -2.95
N ILE A 197 6.64 5.74 -3.59
CA ILE A 197 7.48 4.64 -4.09
C ILE A 197 8.53 5.18 -5.06
N VAL A 198 8.14 6.04 -5.99
CA VAL A 198 9.08 6.63 -6.96
C VAL A 198 10.05 7.58 -6.26
N ALA A 199 9.55 8.43 -5.37
CA ALA A 199 10.34 9.41 -4.64
C ALA A 199 11.42 8.77 -3.77
N VAL A 200 11.13 7.65 -3.07
CA VAL A 200 12.14 6.92 -2.29
C VAL A 200 13.28 6.43 -3.17
N PHE A 201 13.00 5.91 -4.37
CA PHE A 201 14.06 5.52 -5.30
C PHE A 201 14.85 6.70 -5.84
N VAL A 202 14.20 7.83 -6.10
CA VAL A 202 14.87 9.03 -6.62
C VAL A 202 15.70 9.72 -5.53
N ARG A 203 15.15 9.87 -4.33
CA ARG A 203 15.75 10.56 -3.17
C ARG A 203 16.83 9.72 -2.51
N GLU A 204 16.60 8.43 -2.30
CA GLU A 204 17.54 7.58 -1.54
C GLU A 204 18.27 6.60 -2.47
N GLY A 205 17.55 6.04 -3.44
CA GLY A 205 18.08 4.99 -4.31
C GLY A 205 19.13 5.51 -5.29
N LEU A 206 18.91 6.63 -5.98
CA LEU A 206 19.85 7.16 -6.96
C LEU A 206 21.16 7.64 -6.28
N PRO A 207 21.13 8.41 -5.18
CA PRO A 207 22.36 8.79 -4.47
C PRO A 207 23.14 7.59 -3.95
N ALA A 208 22.46 6.52 -3.53
CA ALA A 208 23.11 5.27 -3.13
C ALA A 208 23.97 4.65 -4.27
N PHE A 209 23.64 4.92 -5.54
CA PHE A 209 24.44 4.52 -6.71
C PHE A 209 25.43 5.58 -7.19
N GLY A 210 25.62 6.67 -6.44
CA GLY A 210 26.56 7.75 -6.75
C GLY A 210 26.01 8.82 -7.70
N ALA A 211 24.69 8.91 -7.88
CA ALA A 211 24.08 10.04 -8.57
C ALA A 211 23.95 11.25 -7.64
N ASP A 212 23.74 12.44 -8.21
CA ASP A 212 23.52 13.67 -7.45
C ASP A 212 22.20 13.61 -6.65
N ASP A 213 22.21 14.12 -5.42
CA ASP A 213 21.00 14.24 -4.61
C ASP A 213 20.19 15.47 -5.03
N ILE A 214 19.22 15.24 -5.92
CA ILE A 214 18.31 16.29 -6.39
C ILE A 214 17.35 16.78 -5.30
N TRP A 215 17.30 16.15 -4.12
CA TRP A 215 16.45 16.54 -3.01
C TRP A 215 17.04 17.71 -2.21
N GLU A 216 18.33 18.01 -2.35
CA GLU A 216 18.91 19.22 -1.75
C GLU A 216 18.66 20.47 -2.60
N ASP A 217 18.41 20.30 -3.90
CA ASP A 217 18.10 21.39 -4.83
C ASP A 217 16.58 21.64 -4.93
N LEU A 218 16.10 22.58 -4.13
CA LEU A 218 14.70 23.05 -4.13
C LEU A 218 14.27 23.65 -5.49
N SER A 219 15.22 24.11 -6.31
CA SER A 219 14.92 24.67 -7.63
C SER A 219 14.84 23.60 -8.73
N HIS A 220 15.18 22.35 -8.42
CA HIS A 220 15.18 21.27 -9.39
C HIS A 220 13.74 20.94 -9.83
N PRO A 221 13.46 20.88 -11.15
CA PRO A 221 12.09 20.70 -11.66
C PRO A 221 11.44 19.38 -11.22
N LEU A 222 12.22 18.30 -11.09
CA LEU A 222 11.70 17.04 -10.57
C LEU A 222 11.33 17.14 -9.08
N ARG A 223 12.11 17.86 -8.28
CA ARG A 223 11.80 18.07 -6.86
C ARG A 223 10.50 18.84 -6.71
N MET A 224 10.35 19.96 -7.43
CA MET A 224 9.10 20.73 -7.45
C MET A 224 7.89 19.89 -7.91
N ALA A 225 8.07 18.97 -8.87
CA ALA A 225 7.01 18.08 -9.29
C ALA A 225 6.57 17.09 -8.18
N PHE A 226 7.53 16.58 -7.40
CA PHE A 226 7.21 15.77 -6.22
C PHE A 226 6.51 16.57 -5.14
N ASP A 227 7.02 17.76 -4.80
CA ASP A 227 6.42 18.66 -3.81
C ASP A 227 4.95 18.97 -4.18
N PHE A 228 4.71 19.37 -5.43
CA PHE A 228 3.34 19.58 -5.94
C PHE A 228 2.48 18.30 -5.83
N ALA A 229 3.02 17.14 -6.19
CA ALA A 229 2.27 15.90 -6.16
C ALA A 229 1.88 15.50 -4.72
N TYR A 230 2.79 15.62 -3.75
CA TYR A 230 2.49 15.37 -2.34
C TYR A 230 1.44 16.33 -1.81
N ASP A 231 1.60 17.62 -2.12
CA ASP A 231 0.73 18.66 -1.59
C ASP A 231 -0.69 18.58 -2.20
N PHE A 232 -0.79 18.34 -3.52
CA PHE A 232 -2.05 18.12 -4.21
C PHE A 232 -2.78 16.86 -3.73
N THR A 233 -2.07 15.72 -3.65
CA THR A 233 -2.68 14.46 -3.24
C THR A 233 -3.02 14.44 -1.74
N GLY A 234 -2.18 15.05 -0.91
CA GLY A 234 -2.45 15.32 0.50
C GLY A 234 -3.70 16.16 0.69
N LEU A 235 -3.89 17.21 -0.13
CA LEU A 235 -5.09 18.04 -0.08
C LEU A 235 -6.35 17.27 -0.47
N MET A 236 -6.27 16.40 -1.49
CA MET A 236 -7.38 15.51 -1.84
C MET A 236 -7.79 14.64 -0.65
N VAL A 237 -6.82 14.00 0.03
CA VAL A 237 -7.11 13.17 1.20
C VAL A 237 -7.67 14.02 2.34
N LEU A 238 -7.10 15.20 2.60
CA LEU A 238 -7.56 16.12 3.65
C LEU A 238 -9.04 16.51 3.44
N ILE A 239 -9.38 17.01 2.26
CA ILE A 239 -10.77 17.39 1.92
C ILE A 239 -11.68 16.17 2.03
N GLY A 240 -11.28 15.02 1.48
CA GLY A 240 -12.04 13.78 1.56
C GLY A 240 -12.32 13.34 3.00
N CYS A 241 -11.32 13.43 3.88
CA CYS A 241 -11.45 13.14 5.31
C CYS A 241 -12.36 14.13 6.03
N VAL A 242 -12.21 15.43 5.80
CA VAL A 242 -13.10 16.47 6.37
C VAL A 242 -14.54 16.19 5.98
N LEU A 243 -14.81 15.94 4.70
CA LEU A 243 -16.15 15.59 4.22
C LEU A 243 -16.67 14.29 4.84
N ALA A 244 -15.82 13.28 5.04
CA ALA A 244 -16.21 12.02 5.67
C ALA A 244 -16.57 12.19 7.16
N LEU A 245 -15.84 13.04 7.89
CA LEU A 245 -16.09 13.34 9.30
C LEU A 245 -17.34 14.23 9.48
N LEU A 246 -17.52 15.26 8.65
CA LEU A 246 -18.75 16.08 8.66
C LEU A 246 -19.98 15.23 8.29
N TRP A 247 -19.84 14.33 7.32
CA TRP A 247 -20.90 13.39 6.96
C TRP A 247 -21.28 12.48 8.14
N ARG A 248 -20.31 12.01 8.93
CA ARG A 248 -20.57 11.20 10.11
C ARG A 248 -21.50 11.91 11.08
N LEU A 249 -21.29 13.20 11.32
CA LEU A 249 -22.14 13.99 12.22
C LEU A 249 -23.58 14.06 11.69
N LYS A 250 -23.76 14.21 10.37
CA LYS A 250 -25.07 14.28 9.73
C LYS A 250 -25.86 12.96 9.76
N VAL A 251 -25.19 11.81 9.65
CA VAL A 251 -25.86 10.49 9.60
C VAL A 251 -25.97 9.79 10.95
N GLN A 252 -25.60 10.45 12.04
CA GLN A 252 -25.65 9.87 13.38
C GLN A 252 -27.09 9.48 13.76
N GLY A 253 -27.27 8.25 14.25
CA GLY A 253 -28.59 7.72 14.61
C GLY A 253 -29.42 7.22 13.41
N THR A 254 -28.89 7.30 12.18
CA THR A 254 -29.58 6.79 10.98
C THR A 254 -29.03 5.43 10.55
N ALA A 255 -29.79 4.72 9.71
CA ALA A 255 -29.34 3.47 9.09
C ALA A 255 -28.08 3.65 8.21
N GLU A 256 -27.77 4.88 7.79
CA GLU A 256 -26.61 5.20 6.95
C GLU A 256 -25.30 5.26 7.73
N GLN A 257 -25.36 5.36 9.07
CA GLN A 257 -24.18 5.40 9.93
C GLN A 257 -23.24 4.21 9.73
N LYS A 258 -23.77 3.04 9.34
CA LYS A 258 -22.98 1.83 9.04
C LYS A 258 -22.00 2.01 7.88
N PHE A 259 -22.24 2.97 7.00
CA PHE A 259 -21.37 3.31 5.87
C PHE A 259 -20.35 4.41 6.20
N SER A 260 -20.32 4.86 7.46
CA SER A 260 -19.32 5.82 7.94
C SER A 260 -18.21 5.08 8.69
N ASP A 261 -17.02 5.01 8.06
CA ASP A 261 -15.83 4.49 8.71
C ASP A 261 -15.05 5.59 9.45
N THR A 262 -15.63 6.07 10.55
CA THR A 262 -15.08 7.20 11.30
C THR A 262 -13.71 6.95 11.93
N PRO A 263 -13.40 5.78 12.55
CA PRO A 263 -12.06 5.57 13.11
C PRO A 263 -10.97 5.70 12.06
N THR A 264 -11.16 5.09 10.89
CA THR A 264 -10.20 5.16 9.78
C THR A 264 -10.11 6.57 9.22
N ALA A 265 -11.23 7.24 8.98
CA ALA A 265 -11.23 8.62 8.47
C ALA A 265 -10.56 9.59 9.45
N ALA A 266 -10.81 9.45 10.75
CA ALA A 266 -10.19 10.27 11.79
C ALA A 266 -8.69 10.01 11.91
N PHE A 267 -8.26 8.75 11.83
CA PHE A 267 -6.84 8.41 11.86
C PHE A 267 -6.11 8.95 10.62
N LEU A 268 -6.68 8.75 9.42
CA LEU A 268 -6.10 9.29 8.20
C LEU A 268 -6.09 10.83 8.20
N PHE A 269 -7.15 11.47 8.72
CA PHE A 269 -7.19 12.93 8.92
C PHE A 269 -6.03 13.40 9.82
N PHE A 270 -5.81 12.72 10.95
CA PHE A 270 -4.69 13.02 11.84
C PHE A 270 -3.33 12.89 11.14
N VAL A 271 -3.11 11.82 10.37
CA VAL A 271 -1.85 11.62 9.63
C VAL A 271 -1.62 12.72 8.61
N VAL A 272 -2.64 13.09 7.82
CA VAL A 272 -2.51 14.13 6.79
C VAL A 272 -2.31 15.52 7.40
N VAL A 273 -3.08 15.87 8.44
CA VAL A 273 -2.93 17.16 9.12
C VAL A 273 -1.57 17.28 9.79
N SER A 274 -1.10 16.23 10.47
CA SER A 274 0.25 16.23 11.05
C SER A 274 1.35 16.34 9.99
N GLY A 275 1.13 15.80 8.78
CA GLY A 275 2.04 15.95 7.65
C GLY A 275 2.14 17.39 7.15
N PHE A 276 1.00 18.06 6.93
CA PHE A 276 1.00 19.48 6.53
C PHE A 276 1.54 20.41 7.62
N LEU A 277 1.26 20.14 8.90
CA LEU A 277 1.86 20.88 10.00
C LEU A 277 3.38 20.70 10.04
N LEU A 278 3.87 19.47 9.81
CA LEU A 278 5.29 19.18 9.74
C LEU A 278 5.96 19.92 8.58
N GLU A 279 5.37 19.87 7.40
CA GLU A 279 5.87 20.57 6.21
C GLU A 279 5.88 22.09 6.40
N GLY A 280 4.79 22.67 6.92
CA GLY A 280 4.71 24.10 7.22
C GLY A 280 5.75 24.53 8.24
N ALA A 281 5.98 23.74 9.30
CA ALA A 281 7.01 24.03 10.30
C ALA A 281 8.43 24.00 9.69
N ARG A 282 8.69 23.06 8.76
CA ARG A 282 9.96 23.00 8.01
C ARG A 282 10.16 24.26 7.16
N ILE A 283 9.15 24.63 6.37
CA ILE A 283 9.22 25.82 5.48
C ILE A 283 9.42 27.09 6.28
N ALA A 284 8.73 27.26 7.41
CA ALA A 284 8.89 28.42 8.29
C ALA A 284 10.29 28.47 8.94
N ALA A 285 10.83 27.32 9.36
CA ALA A 285 12.16 27.25 9.95
C ALA A 285 13.28 27.65 8.98
N GLU A 286 13.09 27.39 7.69
CA GLU A 286 14.05 27.67 6.60
C GLU A 286 13.85 29.04 5.93
N ASP A 287 12.86 29.85 6.35
CA ASP A 287 12.41 31.05 5.61
C ASP A 287 12.14 30.75 4.11
N GLY A 288 11.60 29.56 3.85
CA GLY A 288 11.61 28.93 2.53
C GLY A 288 10.38 29.17 1.67
N VAL A 289 9.51 30.15 2.00
CA VAL A 289 8.18 30.31 1.38
C VAL A 289 8.25 30.41 -0.15
N THR A 290 9.17 31.21 -0.68
CA THR A 290 9.31 31.38 -2.13
C THR A 290 9.88 30.13 -2.81
N ALA A 291 10.84 29.46 -2.18
CA ALA A 291 11.49 28.28 -2.72
C ALA A 291 10.56 27.05 -2.73
N ASN A 292 9.61 26.98 -1.80
CA ASN A 292 8.67 25.86 -1.64
C ASN A 292 7.28 26.16 -2.21
N ALA A 293 7.17 27.06 -3.21
CA ALA A 293 5.87 27.46 -3.77
C ALA A 293 5.07 26.30 -4.39
N ALA A 294 5.73 25.21 -4.79
CA ALA A 294 5.07 23.98 -5.25
C ALA A 294 4.31 23.24 -4.13
N SER A 295 4.76 23.38 -2.89
CA SER A 295 4.08 22.92 -1.66
C SER A 295 3.07 23.97 -1.18
N PHE A 296 2.07 24.28 -2.01
CA PHE A 296 1.18 25.43 -1.79
C PHE A 296 0.35 25.33 -0.49
N VAL A 297 -0.08 24.14 -0.07
CA VAL A 297 -0.73 23.89 1.23
C VAL A 297 0.31 23.94 2.34
N GLY A 298 1.48 23.33 2.16
CA GLY A 298 2.62 23.49 3.09
C GLY A 298 2.93 24.96 3.39
N VAL A 299 2.97 25.82 2.37
CA VAL A 299 3.14 27.28 2.49
C VAL A 299 2.01 27.93 3.28
N LEU A 300 0.75 27.53 3.07
CA LEU A 300 -0.37 28.02 3.89
C LEU A 300 -0.20 27.63 5.36
N PHE A 301 0.26 26.41 5.65
CA PHE A 301 0.52 25.93 7.00
C PHE A 301 1.77 26.59 7.62
N ALA A 302 2.75 27.02 6.83
CA ALA A 302 3.92 27.76 7.31
C ALA A 302 3.53 29.07 8.00
N GLY A 303 2.44 29.70 7.56
CA GLY A 303 1.88 30.90 8.21
C GLY A 303 1.37 30.71 9.64
N LEU A 304 1.31 29.47 10.15
CA LEU A 304 0.98 29.16 11.54
C LEU A 304 2.18 29.23 12.49
N PHE A 305 3.40 29.36 11.95
CA PHE A 305 4.64 29.26 12.71
C PHE A 305 5.51 30.51 12.56
N GLU A 306 6.35 30.76 13.56
CA GLU A 306 7.35 31.82 13.50
C GLU A 306 8.51 31.41 12.58
N ILE A 307 9.06 32.38 11.86
CA ILE A 307 10.19 32.17 10.97
C ILE A 307 11.47 32.08 11.81
N GLY A 308 12.28 31.06 11.55
CA GLY A 308 13.60 30.91 12.15
C GLY A 308 13.88 29.53 12.73
N SER A 309 15.16 29.30 13.04
CA SER A 309 15.67 27.97 13.40
C SER A 309 15.08 27.39 14.70
N ASP A 310 14.59 28.22 15.63
CA ASP A 310 13.97 27.75 16.89
C ASP A 310 12.69 26.94 16.63
N THR A 311 11.97 27.24 15.54
CA THR A 311 10.81 26.46 15.07
C THR A 311 11.20 25.02 14.72
N TYR A 312 12.44 24.79 14.26
CA TYR A 312 12.92 23.45 13.92
C TYR A 312 12.95 22.52 15.14
N ASP A 313 13.57 22.98 16.23
CA ASP A 313 13.77 22.17 17.43
C ASP A 313 12.50 22.05 18.26
N ARG A 314 11.72 23.13 18.38
CA ARG A 314 10.54 23.16 19.26
C ARG A 314 9.28 22.59 18.63
N ILE A 315 9.14 22.70 17.30
CA ILE A 315 7.90 22.39 16.61
C ILE A 315 8.11 21.28 15.59
N HIS A 316 9.00 21.47 14.61
CA HIS A 316 9.21 20.50 13.54
C HIS A 316 9.67 19.14 14.09
N THR A 317 10.67 19.11 14.99
CA THR A 317 11.21 17.84 15.51
C THR A 317 10.17 17.01 16.28
N PRO A 318 9.40 17.55 17.24
CA PRO A 318 8.31 16.81 17.87
C PRO A 318 7.20 16.39 16.87
N LEU A 319 6.81 17.27 15.96
CA LEU A 319 5.82 16.95 14.92
C LEU A 319 6.29 15.82 14.02
N TRP A 320 7.59 15.75 13.72
CA TRP A 320 8.17 14.70 12.91
C TRP A 320 7.93 13.33 13.56
N TYR A 321 8.21 13.21 14.87
CA TYR A 321 7.96 11.96 15.61
C TYR A 321 6.47 11.60 15.63
N ILE A 322 5.61 12.58 15.90
CA ILE A 322 4.14 12.39 15.92
C ILE A 322 3.66 11.89 14.56
N HIS A 323 4.08 12.53 13.47
CA HIS A 323 3.66 12.22 12.12
C HIS A 323 4.21 10.86 11.66
N VAL A 324 5.51 10.61 11.83
CA VAL A 324 6.18 9.39 11.35
C VAL A 324 5.67 8.16 12.11
N PHE A 325 5.57 8.21 13.44
CA PHE A 325 5.02 7.09 14.20
C PHE A 325 3.50 6.96 14.02
N GLY A 326 2.79 8.06 13.84
CA GLY A 326 1.38 8.05 13.44
C GLY A 326 1.17 7.33 12.10
N SER A 327 2.02 7.61 11.12
CA SER A 327 2.02 6.98 9.79
C SER A 327 2.38 5.49 9.89
N CYS A 328 3.40 5.13 10.67
CA CYS A 328 3.74 3.72 10.93
C CYS A 328 2.57 2.96 11.58
N ALA A 329 1.92 3.57 12.58
CA ALA A 329 0.76 3.00 13.22
C ALA A 329 -0.42 2.87 12.24
N PHE A 330 -0.59 3.80 11.30
CA PHE A 330 -1.58 3.70 10.24
C PHE A 330 -1.30 2.51 9.30
N ILE A 331 -0.04 2.28 8.91
CA ILE A 331 0.38 1.10 8.14
C ILE A 331 -0.01 -0.19 8.86
N ALA A 332 0.30 -0.30 10.16
CA ALA A 332 -0.08 -1.45 10.98
C ALA A 332 -1.61 -1.59 11.19
N TYR A 333 -2.37 -0.50 11.01
CA TYR A 333 -3.83 -0.46 11.14
C TYR A 333 -4.56 -0.89 9.84
N VAL A 334 -3.90 -0.88 8.67
CA VAL A 334 -4.48 -1.35 7.39
C VAL A 334 -5.13 -2.74 7.46
N PRO A 335 -4.55 -3.78 8.09
CA PRO A 335 -5.20 -5.08 8.21
C PRO A 335 -6.37 -5.11 9.22
N VAL A 336 -6.91 -3.97 9.67
CA VAL A 336 -8.16 -3.94 10.42
C VAL A 336 -9.35 -4.15 9.47
N LYS A 337 -10.39 -4.85 9.97
CA LYS A 337 -11.53 -5.35 9.16
C LYS A 337 -12.16 -4.33 8.22
N ARG A 338 -12.16 -3.04 8.58
CA ARG A 338 -12.75 -2.02 7.74
C ARG A 338 -11.82 -1.68 6.58
N LEU A 339 -10.55 -1.30 6.79
CA LEU A 339 -9.64 -0.90 5.71
C LEU A 339 -9.39 -1.95 4.63
N VAL A 340 -9.46 -3.25 4.95
CA VAL A 340 -9.33 -4.35 3.95
C VAL A 340 -10.34 -4.25 2.79
N HIS A 341 -11.43 -3.48 2.95
CA HIS A 341 -12.38 -3.21 1.86
C HIS A 341 -11.72 -2.58 0.62
N SER A 342 -10.63 -1.83 0.78
CA SER A 342 -9.90 -1.22 -0.33
C SER A 342 -9.34 -2.27 -1.29
N CYS A 343 -8.94 -3.45 -0.80
CA CYS A 343 -8.47 -4.56 -1.62
C CYS A 343 -9.60 -5.54 -1.98
N ALA A 344 -10.48 -5.84 -1.02
CA ALA A 344 -11.50 -6.88 -1.18
C ALA A 344 -12.64 -6.46 -2.11
N THR A 345 -13.02 -5.17 -2.13
CA THR A 345 -14.16 -4.69 -2.92
C THR A 345 -13.86 -4.74 -4.42
N PRO A 346 -12.72 -4.23 -4.93
CA PRO A 346 -12.37 -4.35 -6.34
C PRO A 346 -12.35 -5.81 -6.82
N MET A 347 -11.72 -6.70 -6.05
CA MET A 347 -11.66 -8.12 -6.38
C MET A 347 -13.06 -8.76 -6.41
N GLY A 348 -13.90 -8.45 -5.43
CA GLY A 348 -15.28 -8.93 -5.38
C GLY A 348 -16.13 -8.43 -6.56
N ARG A 349 -15.97 -7.16 -6.96
CA ARG A 349 -16.65 -6.59 -8.14
C ARG A 349 -16.26 -7.32 -9.42
N LEU A 350 -14.96 -7.54 -9.63
CA LEU A 350 -14.46 -8.28 -10.79
C LEU A 350 -14.97 -9.72 -10.81
N MET A 351 -14.96 -10.43 -9.67
CA MET A 351 -15.47 -11.80 -9.58
C MET A 351 -16.98 -11.89 -9.83
N ASN A 352 -17.77 -10.95 -9.27
CA ASN A 352 -19.22 -10.92 -9.43
C ASN A 352 -19.68 -10.40 -10.79
N SER A 353 -18.79 -9.79 -11.58
CA SER A 353 -19.08 -9.35 -12.95
C SER A 353 -19.42 -10.51 -13.89
N GLN A 354 -19.10 -11.75 -13.50
CA GLN A 354 -19.22 -12.97 -14.29
C GLN A 354 -20.66 -13.51 -14.28
N THR A 355 -21.64 -12.67 -14.64
CA THR A 355 -23.08 -12.94 -14.48
C THR A 355 -23.55 -14.19 -15.22
N GLY A 356 -23.13 -14.40 -16.47
CA GLY A 356 -23.47 -15.59 -17.24
C GLY A 356 -22.94 -16.88 -16.63
N LEU A 357 -21.71 -16.85 -16.12
CA LEU A 357 -21.10 -17.97 -15.40
C LEU A 357 -21.86 -18.27 -14.10
N LEU A 358 -22.19 -17.25 -13.33
CA LEU A 358 -22.93 -17.38 -12.07
C LEU A 358 -24.37 -17.87 -12.29
N ALA A 359 -25.04 -17.42 -13.34
CA ALA A 359 -26.39 -17.84 -13.71
C ALA A 359 -26.44 -19.33 -14.10
N LYS A 360 -25.54 -19.77 -15.00
CA LYS A 360 -25.42 -21.20 -15.39
C LYS A 360 -25.19 -22.10 -14.18
N LYS A 361 -24.41 -21.63 -13.20
CA LYS A 361 -24.14 -22.38 -11.97
C LYS A 361 -25.33 -22.45 -11.04
N LYS A 362 -26.05 -21.34 -10.85
CA LYS A 362 -27.29 -21.33 -10.07
C LYS A 362 -28.28 -22.34 -10.63
N GLU A 363 -28.43 -22.39 -11.95
CA GLU A 363 -29.29 -23.35 -12.62
C GLU A 363 -28.84 -24.80 -12.41
N ALA A 364 -27.55 -25.11 -12.55
CA ALA A 364 -27.02 -26.46 -12.32
C ALA A 364 -27.26 -26.95 -10.87
N VAL A 365 -27.07 -26.08 -9.88
CA VAL A 365 -27.33 -26.39 -8.46
C VAL A 365 -28.81 -26.62 -8.22
N LEU A 366 -29.69 -25.77 -8.77
CA LEU A 366 -31.14 -25.93 -8.67
C LEU A 366 -31.60 -27.25 -9.29
N ARG A 367 -31.09 -27.61 -10.47
CA ARG A 367 -31.39 -28.90 -11.13
C ARG A 367 -30.97 -30.08 -10.24
N GLY A 368 -29.76 -30.05 -9.67
CA GLY A 368 -29.30 -31.10 -8.76
C GLY A 368 -30.17 -31.27 -7.51
N MET A 369 -30.63 -30.17 -6.91
CA MET A 369 -31.52 -30.20 -5.74
C MET A 369 -32.95 -30.65 -6.06
N LEU A 370 -33.41 -30.46 -7.30
CA LEU A 370 -34.73 -30.89 -7.75
C LEU A 370 -34.74 -32.38 -8.15
N ILE A 371 -33.66 -32.89 -8.73
CA ILE A 371 -33.51 -34.32 -9.07
C ILE A 371 -33.45 -35.19 -7.80
N SER A 372 -32.87 -34.69 -6.70
CA SER A 372 -32.83 -35.43 -5.42
C SER A 372 -34.16 -35.47 -4.66
N LYS A 373 -35.26 -34.94 -5.22
CA LYS A 373 -36.58 -34.85 -4.59
C LYS A 373 -37.67 -35.67 -5.29
N VAL A 374 -37.35 -36.42 -6.34
CA VAL A 374 -38.30 -37.36 -6.94
C VAL A 374 -38.22 -38.66 -6.14
N PRO A 375 -39.24 -39.05 -5.36
CA PRO A 375 -39.31 -40.39 -4.79
C PRO A 375 -39.60 -41.36 -5.94
N ASP A 376 -38.89 -42.49 -5.95
CA ASP A 376 -39.20 -43.64 -6.81
C ASP A 376 -40.63 -44.16 -6.59
#